data_AF-A0A7J9VC69-F1
#
_entry.id   AF-A0A7J9VC69-F1
#
_cell.length_a   1.000
_cell.length_b   1.000
_cell.length_c   1.000
_cell.angle_alpha   90.00
_cell.angle_beta   90.00
_cell.angle_gamma   90.00
#
_symmetry.space_group_name_H-M   'P 1'
#
loop_
_entity.id
_entity.type
_entity.pdbx_description
1 polymer ?
#
loop_
_entity_poly.entity_id
_entity_poly.type
_entity_poly.pdbx_seq_one_letter_code
_entity_poly.pdbx_strand_id
1 'polypeptide(L)' 'MGIFSAGQHNEVKHFVHPELGGLELTCQMLLDPGQSHSLLVYTAIPGSESHEKLQLLSVIGTQALGPA' A
#
# COMPACT_ATOMS: atom_id res chain seq x y z
N MET A 1 -6.37 -19.21 -8.82
CA MET A 1 -5.50 -18.07 -9.20
C MET A 1 -6.40 -17.04 -9.87
N GLY A 2 -6.91 -16.05 -9.14
CA GLY A 2 -7.84 -15.05 -9.68
C GLY A 2 -7.09 -14.07 -10.59
N ILE A 3 -7.65 -13.78 -11.76
CA ILE A 3 -7.13 -12.77 -12.67
C ILE A 3 -7.73 -11.41 -12.28
N PHE A 4 -6.99 -10.60 -11.54
CA PHE A 4 -7.43 -9.24 -11.26
C PHE A 4 -7.11 -8.33 -12.44
N SER A 5 -8.08 -7.53 -12.89
CA SER A 5 -7.83 -6.48 -13.88
C SER A 5 -7.36 -5.21 -13.18
N ALA A 6 -6.26 -4.63 -13.66
CA ALA A 6 -5.79 -3.35 -13.17
C ALA A 6 -6.79 -2.25 -13.51
N GLY A 7 -7.28 -1.55 -12.48
CA GLY A 7 -8.11 -0.37 -12.64
C GLY A 7 -7.32 0.77 -13.26
N GLN A 8 -7.99 1.60 -14.07
CA GLN A 8 -7.41 2.72 -14.82
C GLN A 8 -6.78 3.82 -13.93
N HIS A 9 -7.07 3.83 -12.63
CA HIS A 9 -6.69 4.91 -11.71
C HIS A 9 -5.46 4.51 -10.92
N ASN A 10 -4.31 4.98 -11.38
CA ASN A 10 -3.07 4.97 -10.61
C ASN A 10 -2.91 6.34 -9.93
N GLU A 11 -3.21 6.41 -8.64
CA GLU A 11 -3.18 7.66 -7.88
C GLU A 11 -2.04 7.66 -6.87
N VAL A 12 -1.31 8.77 -6.78
CA VAL A 12 -0.36 8.99 -5.68
C VAL A 12 -1.15 9.38 -4.43
N LYS A 13 -0.86 8.70 -3.32
CA LYS A 13 -1.45 8.91 -2.00
C LYS A 13 -0.35 9.30 -1.03
N HIS A 14 -0.62 10.34 -0.25
CA HIS A 14 0.27 10.79 0.82
C HIS A 14 -0.35 10.38 2.15
N PHE A 15 0.37 9.54 2.90
CA PHE A 15 -0.02 9.07 4.23
C PHE A 15 0.93 9.64 5.27
N VAL A 16 0.43 9.75 6.51
CA VAL A 16 1.25 10.07 7.67
C VAL A 16 1.13 8.90 8.62
N HIS A 17 2.19 8.08 8.70
CA HIS A 17 2.29 6.99 9.66
C HIS A 17 2.83 7.52 10.99
N PRO A 18 2.27 7.13 12.15
CA PRO A 18 2.67 7.66 13.45
C PRO A 18 4.16 7.51 13.75
N GLU A 19 4.78 6.39 13.34
CA GLU A 19 6.20 6.12 13.62
C GLU A 19 7.14 6.42 12.45
N LEU A 20 6.65 6.36 11.21
CA LEU A 20 7.49 6.51 10.01
C LEU A 20 7.34 7.88 9.34
N GLY A 21 6.38 8.68 9.82
CA GLY A 21 6.04 9.98 9.26
C GLY A 21 5.43 9.87 7.86
N GLY A 22 5.77 10.83 7.00
CA GLY A 22 5.25 10.93 5.63
C GLY A 22 5.64 9.74 4.76
N LEU A 23 4.65 9.21 4.03
CA LEU A 23 4.76 8.15 3.04
C LEU A 23 4.07 8.59 1.75
N GLU A 24 4.79 8.55 0.65
CA GLU A 24 4.25 8.76 -0.70
C GLU A 24 4.14 7.41 -1.40
N LEU A 25 2.90 6.97 -1.67
CA LEU A 25 2.60 5.66 -2.20
C LEU A 25 1.70 5.76 -3.44
N THR A 26 2.06 4.98 -4.45
CA THR A 26 1.29 4.73 -5.66
C THR A 26 0.20 3.71 -5.35
N CYS A 27 -1.06 4.10 -5.50
CA CYS A 27 -2.23 3.28 -5.23
C CYS A 27 -2.83 2.74 -6.53
N GLN A 28 -2.96 1.42 -6.62
CA GLN A 28 -3.65 0.73 -7.71
C GLN A 28 -4.81 -0.08 -7.17
N MET A 29 -6.00 0.10 -7.75
CA MET A 29 -7.15 -0.75 -7.47
C MET A 29 -7.22 -1.85 -8.52
N LEU A 30 -7.20 -3.11 -8.09
CA LEU A 30 -7.39 -4.27 -8.95
C LEU A 30 -8.77 -4.85 -8.68
N LEU A 31 -9.57 -5.05 -9.72
CA LEU A 31 -10.93 -5.57 -9.60
C LEU A 31 -10.95 -7.02 -10.07
N ASP A 32 -11.59 -7.90 -9.30
CA ASP A 32 -11.89 -9.25 -9.76
C ASP A 32 -13.16 -9.20 -10.62
N PRO A 33 -13.08 -9.53 -11.92
CA PRO A 33 -14.21 -9.41 -12.84
C PRO A 33 -15.33 -10.44 -12.56
N GLY A 34 -15.09 -11.46 -11.74
CA GLY A 34 -16.06 -12.54 -11.46
C GLY A 34 -16.65 -12.53 -10.05
N GLN A 35 -16.01 -11.90 -9.07
CA GLN A 35 -16.31 -12.09 -7.64
C GLN A 35 -16.56 -10.80 -6.86
N SER A 36 -16.75 -9.65 -7.51
CA SER A 36 -17.01 -8.35 -6.85
C SER A 36 -16.02 -8.00 -5.73
N HIS A 37 -14.81 -8.55 -5.77
CA HIS A 37 -13.74 -8.23 -4.84
C HIS A 37 -12.83 -7.17 -5.46
N SER A 38 -12.35 -6.25 -4.63
CA SER A 38 -11.35 -5.26 -4.99
C SER A 38 -10.12 -5.41 -4.12
N LEU A 39 -8.94 -5.41 -4.73
CA LEU A 39 -7.65 -5.35 -4.05
C LEU A 39 -7.05 -3.95 -4.23
N LEU A 40 -6.63 -3.32 -3.13
CA LEU A 40 -5.83 -2.10 -3.17
C LEU A 40 -4.36 -2.47 -2.99
N VAL A 41 -3.53 -2.08 -3.96
CA VAL A 41 -2.09 -2.30 -3.95
C VAL A 41 -1.41 -0.95 -3.80
N TYR A 42 -0.66 -0.80 -2.69
CA TYR A 42 0.18 0.37 -2.44
C TYR A 42 1.64 0.02 -2.70
N THR A 43 2.31 0.83 -3.52
CA THR A 43 3.72 0.65 -3.87
C THR A 43 4.48 1.96 -3.72
N ALA A 44 5.78 1.87 -3.47
CA ALA A 44 6.67 3.03 -3.43
C ALA A 44 7.74 2.88 -4.51
N ILE A 45 8.21 4.02 -5.05
CA ILE A 45 9.27 4.04 -6.05
C ILE A 45 10.54 3.42 -5.46
N PRO A 46 11.13 2.35 -6.05
CA PRO A 46 12.35 1.74 -5.52
C PRO A 46 13.48 2.75 -5.33
N GLY A 47 14.16 2.67 -4.18
CA GLY A 47 15.23 3.61 -3.80
C GLY A 47 14.75 4.98 -3.29
N SER A 48 13.43 5.22 -3.18
CA SER A 48 12.90 6.39 -2.47
C SER A 48 12.84 6.15 -0.95
N GLU A 49 12.80 7.24 -0.18
CA GLU A 49 12.60 7.19 1.28
C GLU A 49 11.30 6.44 1.64
N SER A 50 10.22 6.68 0.89
CA SER A 50 8.94 5.97 1.07
C SER A 50 9.08 4.46 0.87
N HIS A 51 9.99 4.00 0.00
CA HIS A 51 10.22 2.59 -0.25
C HIS A 51 10.94 1.92 0.92
N GLU A 52 11.94 2.56 1.49
CA GLU A 52 12.63 2.09 2.69
C GLU A 52 11.66 2.03 3.88
N LYS A 53 10.86 3.09 4.09
CA LYS A 53 9.83 3.11 5.13
C LYS A 53 8.77 2.04 4.93
N LEU A 54 8.33 1.79 3.69
CA LEU A 54 7.35 0.74 3.40
C LEU A 54 7.91 -0.67 3.71
N GLN A 55 9.21 -0.91 3.46
CA GLN A 55 9.87 -2.14 3.89
C GLN A 55 9.94 -2.26 5.41
N LEU A 56 10.27 -1.18 6.12
CA LEU A 56 10.27 -1.15 7.59
C LEU A 56 8.87 -1.43 8.16
N LEU A 57 7.82 -0.88 7.54
CA LEU A 57 6.42 -1.11 7.93
C LEU A 57 6.05 -2.60 7.88
N SER A 58 6.63 -3.39 6.96
CA SER A 58 6.40 -4.84 6.94
C SER A 58 6.90 -5.56 8.20
N VAL A 59 7.86 -4.97 8.91
CA VAL A 59 8.46 -5.54 10.13
C VAL A 59 7.73 -5.02 11.37
N ILE A 60 7.55 -3.71 11.48
CA ILE A 60 6.91 -3.10 12.66
C ILE A 60 5.39 -3.27 12.64
N GLY A 61 4.75 -3.28 11.47
CA GLY A 61 3.29 -3.37 11.34
C GLY A 61 2.70 -4.75 11.66
N THR A 62 3.52 -5.80 11.77
CA THR A 62 3.10 -7.13 12.25
C THR A 62 3.26 -7.29 13.77
N GLN A 63 4.05 -6.44 14.42
CA GLN A 63 3.95 -6.22 15.86
C GLN A 63 2.77 -5.28 16.06
N ALA A 64 1.64 -5.79 16.55
CA ALA A 64 0.46 -4.96 16.78
C ALA A 64 0.81 -3.77 17.69
N LEU A 65 1.07 -2.61 17.09
CA LEU A 65 1.12 -1.32 17.75
C LEU A 65 -0.33 -0.86 17.94
N GLY A 66 -1.06 -1.62 18.77
CA GLY A 66 -2.31 -1.15 19.34
C GLY A 66 -2.01 -0.03 20.34
N PRO A 67 -2.87 0.99 20.45
CA PRO A 67 -2.68 2.01 21.48
C PRO A 67 -2.81 1.38 22.86
N ALA A 68 -1.99 1.85 23.81
CA ALA A 68 -2.22 1.69 25.24
C ALA A 68 -3.36 2.60 25.70
#